data_AF-A0A059ZX55-F1
#
_entry.id   AF-A0A059ZX55-F1
#
_cell.length_a   1.000
_cell.length_b   1.000
_cell.length_c   1.000
_cell.angle_alpha   90.00
_cell.angle_beta   90.00
_cell.angle_gamma   90.00
#
_symmetry.space_group_name_H-M   'P 1'
#
loop_
_entity.id
_entity.type
_entity.pdbx_description
1 polymer ?
#
loop_
_entity_poly.entity_id
_entity_poly.type
_entity_poly.pdbx_seq_one_letter_code
_entity_poly.pdbx_strand_id
1 'polypeptide(L)'
;MSENTTQQGVAGHGAFFQDTNLKAEEAEAATAWVRSHVDRRTVDLGDRMDDIREHMWELEKEGEIIVHRITDAHKPVEVETLFGWKKRIPTNQLWHHKSCGQCGNIPGYPTSLMWFMNKFGIDYLDETDQTSCTAWNYHGSGIGNVESLAAVFLRNFHQAYVSGKQHGFENGHFYPLVHCGTSFGNYKEIRKYLIESAELREKVKKILGKLGRLVDGKIVIPEEVVHYSEWLHVMRNRIASELQTIDMSNIRVTVHAACHYYKMVHEDAIYDNTVLGGNRTAVGTSVAQALGAQVIDYSTWYDCCGFGFRHIISEREFTRSFTMNRKIKVAREEAKADVMIGIDTGCITTMDKNQWIGKAHDMNYSVPIIADVQLAALACGADPFKIVQLQWHASPCEDLVEKMGISWDKAKADFQEYLKQVEAGNVEYLYNPELATNQHINMKTGA
;
A
#
# COMPACT_ATOMS: atom_id res chain seq x y z
N MET A 1 52.69 3.36 -23.85
CA MET A 1 52.43 2.21 -24.74
C MET A 1 52.79 0.97 -23.94
N SER A 2 51.91 0.06 -23.54
CA SER A 2 50.50 -0.25 -23.86
C SER A 2 49.84 -0.77 -22.56
N GLU A 3 48.79 -0.11 -22.09
CA GLU A 3 47.39 -0.58 -22.18
C GLU A 3 47.14 -1.95 -21.54
N ASN A 4 46.79 -1.94 -20.25
CA ASN A 4 46.01 -3.01 -19.64
C ASN A 4 44.86 -2.34 -18.88
N THR A 5 43.89 -1.83 -19.64
CA THR A 5 42.63 -1.33 -19.13
C THR A 5 41.81 -2.52 -18.66
N THR A 6 41.60 -2.56 -17.35
CA THR A 6 40.61 -3.38 -16.67
C THR A 6 39.26 -3.24 -17.38
N GLN A 7 38.83 -4.30 -18.06
CA GLN A 7 37.46 -4.44 -18.56
C GLN A 7 36.51 -4.46 -17.37
N GLN A 8 35.96 -3.29 -17.02
CA GLN A 8 34.73 -3.21 -16.22
C GLN A 8 33.61 -3.85 -17.04
N GLY A 9 33.08 -4.97 -16.55
CA GLY A 9 31.90 -5.60 -17.13
C GLY A 9 30.73 -4.62 -17.19
N VAL A 10 29.96 -4.70 -18.27
CA VAL A 10 28.72 -3.92 -18.42
C VAL A 10 27.77 -4.29 -17.27
N ALA A 11 27.21 -3.27 -16.61
CA ALA A 11 26.14 -3.39 -15.60
C ALA A 11 26.50 -4.05 -14.25
N GLY A 12 27.72 -3.89 -13.72
CA GLY A 12 28.00 -4.20 -12.30
C GLY A 12 28.09 -5.69 -11.95
N HIS A 13 28.15 -6.56 -12.96
CA HIS A 13 28.52 -7.97 -12.79
C HIS A 13 30.04 -8.11 -12.95
N GLY A 14 30.68 -8.89 -12.07
CA GLY A 14 32.14 -9.06 -12.05
C GLY A 14 32.67 -9.66 -13.36
N ALA A 15 33.99 -9.52 -13.60
CA ALA A 15 34.69 -9.97 -14.81
C ALA A 15 34.59 -11.48 -15.13
N PHE A 16 33.88 -12.26 -14.30
CA PHE A 16 33.61 -13.69 -14.52
C PHE A 16 32.33 -13.94 -15.34
N PHE A 17 31.48 -12.93 -15.55
CA PHE A 17 30.34 -13.06 -16.45
C PHE A 17 30.84 -13.02 -17.89
N GLN A 18 30.84 -14.17 -18.56
CA GLN A 18 31.19 -14.28 -19.96
C GLN A 18 29.93 -14.33 -20.82
N ASP A 19 30.05 -13.81 -22.05
CA ASP A 19 29.02 -13.99 -23.06
C ASP A 19 28.77 -15.48 -23.27
N THR A 20 27.49 -15.87 -23.24
CA THR A 20 27.10 -17.28 -23.30
C THR A 20 27.37 -17.89 -24.68
N ASN A 21 27.64 -17.07 -25.70
CA ASN A 21 27.93 -17.46 -27.08
C ASN A 21 26.90 -18.45 -27.69
N LEU A 22 25.69 -18.51 -27.12
CA LEU A 22 24.61 -19.36 -27.60
C LEU A 22 24.15 -18.85 -28.97
N LYS A 23 23.89 -19.78 -29.90
CA LYS A 23 23.19 -19.44 -31.14
C LYS A 23 21.77 -18.98 -30.79
N ALA A 24 21.14 -18.19 -31.67
CA ALA A 24 19.82 -17.62 -31.41
C ALA A 24 18.77 -18.67 -30.97
N GLU A 25 18.76 -19.84 -31.62
CA GLU A 25 17.87 -20.96 -31.27
C GLU A 25 18.20 -21.58 -29.89
N GLU A 26 19.47 -21.65 -29.52
CA GLU A 26 19.91 -22.18 -28.21
C GLU A 26 19.62 -21.18 -27.09
N ALA A 27 19.75 -19.89 -27.34
CA ALA A 27 19.34 -18.83 -26.41
C ALA A 27 17.83 -18.82 -26.21
N GLU A 28 17.07 -19.03 -27.29
CA GLU A 28 15.60 -19.14 -27.25
C GLU A 28 15.15 -20.40 -26.49
N ALA A 29 15.80 -21.54 -26.69
CA ALA A 29 15.57 -22.75 -25.92
C ALA A 29 15.96 -22.60 -24.44
N ALA A 30 17.13 -22.01 -24.15
CA ALA A 30 17.60 -21.75 -22.79
C ALA A 30 16.71 -20.77 -22.01
N THR A 31 15.96 -19.92 -22.72
CA THR A 31 14.97 -19.00 -22.16
C THR A 31 13.53 -19.47 -22.37
N ALA A 32 13.30 -20.64 -22.95
CA ALA A 32 11.95 -21.14 -23.23
C ALA A 32 11.13 -21.32 -21.95
N TRP A 33 11.77 -21.66 -20.82
CA TRP A 33 11.13 -21.71 -19.51
C TRP A 33 10.64 -20.33 -19.02
N VAL A 34 11.29 -19.23 -19.43
CA VAL A 34 10.83 -17.86 -19.15
C VAL A 34 9.53 -17.56 -19.91
N ARG A 35 9.35 -18.17 -21.09
CA ARG A 35 8.13 -18.08 -21.90
C ARG A 35 7.06 -19.10 -21.50
N SER A 36 7.44 -20.14 -20.77
CA SER A 36 6.48 -21.09 -20.24
C SER A 36 5.62 -20.39 -19.18
N HIS A 37 4.32 -20.31 -19.45
CA HIS A 37 3.36 -19.76 -18.48
C HIS A 37 3.18 -20.79 -17.38
N VAL A 38 3.97 -20.64 -16.31
CA VAL A 38 3.83 -21.44 -15.09
C VAL A 38 2.87 -20.69 -14.17
N ASP A 39 1.60 -21.07 -14.19
CA ASP A 39 0.66 -20.60 -13.19
C ASP A 39 0.94 -21.31 -11.85
N ARG A 40 1.74 -20.64 -11.00
CA ARG A 40 2.11 -21.13 -9.65
C ARG A 40 0.93 -21.48 -8.75
N ARG A 41 -0.29 -21.04 -9.07
CA ARG A 41 -1.51 -21.41 -8.33
C ARG A 41 -2.03 -22.80 -8.70
N THR A 42 -1.69 -23.26 -9.91
CA THR A 42 -2.12 -24.55 -10.47
C THR A 42 -1.03 -25.62 -10.40
N VAL A 43 0.21 -25.21 -10.19
CA VAL A 43 1.33 -26.12 -9.99
C VAL A 43 1.26 -26.67 -8.57
N ASP A 44 1.24 -28.00 -8.45
CA ASP A 44 1.46 -28.69 -7.19
C ASP A 44 2.92 -28.45 -6.76
N LEU A 45 3.13 -27.54 -5.80
CA LEU A 45 4.45 -27.17 -5.29
C LEU A 45 5.02 -28.21 -4.31
N GLY A 46 4.35 -29.36 -4.13
CA GLY A 46 4.78 -30.44 -3.25
C GLY A 46 4.46 -30.16 -1.78
N ASP A 47 5.08 -29.11 -1.23
CA ASP A 47 4.81 -28.62 0.12
C ASP A 47 3.96 -27.35 0.01
N ARG A 48 2.65 -27.47 0.28
CA ARG A 48 1.85 -26.26 0.57
C ARG A 48 2.50 -25.57 1.77
N MET A 49 2.88 -24.31 1.62
CA MET A 49 3.33 -23.52 2.76
C MET A 49 2.29 -23.60 3.89
N ASP A 50 2.76 -23.65 5.13
CA ASP A 50 1.88 -23.69 6.30
C ASP A 50 1.05 -22.41 6.36
N ASP A 51 -0.28 -22.54 6.44
CA ASP A 51 -1.16 -21.41 6.70
C ASP A 51 -1.03 -21.02 8.17
N ILE A 52 -0.40 -19.87 8.39
CA ILE A 52 -0.07 -19.39 9.73
C ILE A 52 -1.28 -19.20 10.65
N ARG A 53 -2.48 -19.10 10.07
CA ARG A 53 -3.72 -18.99 10.84
C ARG A 53 -4.02 -20.28 11.59
N GLU A 54 -3.67 -21.44 11.05
CA GLU A 54 -3.86 -22.73 11.73
C GLU A 54 -3.12 -22.77 13.06
N HIS A 55 -1.83 -22.41 13.06
CA HIS A 55 -1.02 -22.30 14.28
C HIS A 55 -1.56 -21.22 15.23
N MET A 56 -2.08 -20.11 14.70
CA MET A 56 -2.69 -19.05 15.50
C MET A 56 -3.95 -19.54 16.24
N TRP A 57 -4.77 -20.38 15.60
CA TRP A 57 -5.96 -20.96 16.23
C TRP A 57 -5.62 -21.94 17.36
N GLU A 58 -4.54 -22.70 17.20
CA GLU A 58 -4.03 -23.59 18.25
C GLU A 58 -3.57 -22.78 19.47
N LEU A 59 -2.78 -21.72 19.26
CA LEU A 59 -2.35 -20.83 20.33
C LEU A 59 -3.51 -20.17 21.07
N GLU A 60 -4.57 -19.76 20.36
CA GLU A 60 -5.76 -19.19 20.99
C GLU A 60 -6.50 -20.24 21.82
N LYS A 61 -6.63 -21.47 21.31
CA LYS A 61 -7.27 -22.60 22.02
C LYS A 61 -6.50 -22.98 23.29
N GLU A 62 -5.18 -22.92 23.26
CA GLU A 62 -4.30 -23.12 24.42
C GLU A 62 -4.35 -21.94 25.40
N GLY A 63 -4.97 -20.83 25.00
CA GLY A 63 -5.15 -19.64 25.83
C GLY A 63 -3.92 -18.73 25.88
N GLU A 64 -2.97 -18.89 24.97
CA GLU A 64 -1.73 -18.10 24.92
C GLU A 64 -1.96 -16.69 24.37
N ILE A 65 -2.88 -16.55 23.41
CA ILE A 65 -3.19 -15.29 22.73
C ILE A 65 -4.70 -15.06 22.65
N ILE A 66 -5.09 -13.85 22.27
CA ILE A 66 -6.43 -13.51 21.79
C ILE A 66 -6.31 -13.18 20.29
N VAL A 67 -7.16 -13.76 19.46
CA VAL A 67 -7.25 -13.38 18.05
C VAL A 67 -8.29 -12.29 17.88
N HIS A 68 -7.88 -11.15 17.33
CA HIS A 68 -8.81 -10.15 16.82
C HIS A 68 -9.39 -10.68 15.51
N ARG A 69 -10.59 -11.25 15.60
CA ARG A 69 -11.28 -11.91 14.49
C ARG A 69 -12.04 -10.92 13.60
N ILE A 70 -12.09 -11.24 12.31
CA ILE A 70 -13.01 -10.59 11.38
C ILE A 70 -14.37 -11.29 11.50
N THR A 71 -15.38 -10.58 11.99
CA THR A 71 -16.76 -11.06 12.11
C THR A 71 -17.63 -10.64 10.91
N ASP A 72 -18.85 -11.18 10.81
CA ASP A 72 -19.82 -10.80 9.77
C ASP A 72 -20.22 -9.31 9.82
N ALA A 73 -20.13 -8.68 11.00
CA ALA A 73 -20.41 -7.24 11.15
C ALA A 73 -19.44 -6.36 10.35
N HIS A 74 -18.23 -6.86 10.11
CA HIS A 74 -17.23 -6.20 9.26
C HIS A 74 -17.51 -6.36 7.75
N LYS A 75 -18.54 -7.12 7.37
CA LYS A 75 -18.92 -7.41 5.98
C LYS A 75 -17.72 -7.85 5.12
N PRO A 76 -17.01 -8.93 5.50
CA PRO A 76 -15.78 -9.31 4.83
C PRO A 76 -16.03 -9.82 3.41
N VAL A 77 -15.10 -9.51 2.52
CA VAL A 77 -15.02 -10.10 1.18
C VAL A 77 -13.81 -11.04 1.14
N GLU A 78 -14.02 -12.26 0.64
CA GLU A 78 -12.95 -13.24 0.46
C GLU A 78 -12.20 -12.98 -0.86
N VAL A 79 -10.88 -13.08 -0.82
CA VAL A 79 -9.99 -12.98 -1.97
C VAL A 79 -8.98 -14.11 -1.95
N GLU A 80 -8.45 -14.46 -3.12
CA GLU A 80 -7.42 -15.51 -3.25
C GLU A 80 -6.01 -14.92 -3.23
N THR A 81 -5.11 -15.61 -2.53
CA THR A 81 -3.67 -15.30 -2.56
C THR A 81 -2.95 -16.13 -3.62
N LEU A 82 -1.64 -15.91 -3.79
CA LEU A 82 -0.81 -16.64 -4.74
C LEU A 82 -0.84 -18.18 -4.56
N PHE A 83 -1.13 -18.68 -3.36
CA PHE A 83 -1.19 -20.12 -3.07
C PHE A 83 -2.63 -20.65 -2.95
N GLY A 84 -3.62 -19.88 -3.39
CA GLY A 84 -5.03 -20.25 -3.31
C GLY A 84 -5.60 -20.19 -1.89
N TRP A 85 -4.90 -19.55 -0.94
CA TRP A 85 -5.45 -19.30 0.38
C TRP A 85 -6.54 -18.24 0.27
N LYS A 86 -7.62 -18.45 1.02
CA LYS A 86 -8.68 -17.44 1.16
C LYS A 86 -8.24 -16.43 2.21
N LYS A 87 -8.09 -15.17 1.83
CA LYS A 87 -7.87 -14.05 2.76
C LYS A 87 -9.17 -13.26 2.92
N ARG A 88 -9.50 -12.84 4.13
CA ARG A 88 -10.73 -12.08 4.43
C ARG A 88 -10.43 -10.60 4.55
N ILE A 89 -11.07 -9.78 3.73
CA ILE A 89 -10.89 -8.32 3.73
C ILE A 89 -12.14 -7.68 4.34
N PRO A 90 -12.09 -7.10 5.55
CA PRO A 90 -13.22 -6.38 6.15
C PRO A 90 -13.52 -5.14 5.32
N THR A 91 -14.80 -4.84 5.10
CA THR A 91 -15.24 -3.65 4.34
C THR A 91 -15.95 -2.62 5.19
N ASN A 92 -16.35 -2.97 6.41
CA ASN A 92 -17.04 -2.12 7.39
C ASN A 92 -16.41 -2.23 8.79
N GLN A 93 -16.72 -1.26 9.65
CA GLN A 93 -16.21 -1.16 11.03
C GLN A 93 -14.68 -1.19 11.07
N LEU A 94 -14.06 -0.17 10.47
CA LEU A 94 -12.61 -0.14 10.25
C LEU A 94 -11.90 0.79 11.24
N TRP A 95 -10.73 0.40 11.72
CA TRP A 95 -9.84 1.26 12.51
C TRP A 95 -8.69 1.74 11.62
N HIS A 96 -8.59 3.04 11.35
CA HIS A 96 -7.58 3.56 10.44
C HIS A 96 -6.20 3.58 11.10
N HIS A 97 -5.33 2.62 10.77
CA HIS A 97 -3.93 2.65 11.20
C HIS A 97 -3.16 3.70 10.38
N LYS A 98 -2.88 4.84 11.01
CA LYS A 98 -2.31 6.03 10.36
C LYS A 98 -0.87 5.82 9.91
N SER A 99 -0.55 6.41 8.76
CA SER A 99 0.79 6.43 8.19
C SER A 99 1.44 7.78 8.40
N CYS A 100 2.62 7.83 9.05
CA CYS A 100 3.39 9.06 9.16
C CYS A 100 3.75 9.64 7.78
N GLY A 101 4.02 8.76 6.80
CA GLY A 101 4.30 9.15 5.42
C GLY A 101 3.10 9.80 4.76
N GLN A 102 1.91 9.19 4.85
CA GLN A 102 0.71 9.74 4.21
C GLN A 102 0.27 11.03 4.89
N CYS A 103 0.10 11.00 6.21
CA CYS A 103 -0.39 12.15 6.96
C CYS A 103 0.57 13.35 6.87
N GLY A 104 1.88 13.11 6.80
CA GLY A 104 2.88 14.17 6.76
C GLY A 104 3.31 14.64 5.37
N ASN A 105 3.28 13.78 4.35
CA ASN A 105 3.82 14.12 3.01
C ASN A 105 2.76 14.10 1.90
N ILE A 106 1.80 13.17 1.93
CA ILE A 106 0.79 13.03 0.88
C ILE A 106 -0.61 12.79 1.50
N PRO A 107 -1.18 13.80 2.19
CA PRO A 107 -2.43 13.69 2.93
C PRO A 107 -3.65 13.37 2.05
N GLY A 108 -3.55 13.54 0.73
CA GLY A 108 -4.56 13.11 -0.23
C GLY A 108 -4.88 11.62 -0.21
N TYR A 109 -3.96 10.76 0.24
CA TYR A 109 -4.19 9.32 0.42
C TYR A 109 -5.35 9.02 1.39
N PRO A 110 -5.21 9.30 2.71
CA PRO A 110 -6.26 9.00 3.67
C PRO A 110 -7.52 9.81 3.41
N THR A 111 -7.38 11.06 2.92
CA THR A 111 -8.51 11.92 2.57
C THR A 111 -9.37 11.28 1.46
N SER A 112 -8.75 10.76 0.40
CA SER A 112 -9.48 10.07 -0.68
C SER A 112 -10.12 8.77 -0.21
N LEU A 113 -9.45 8.01 0.67
CA LEU A 113 -9.99 6.78 1.24
C LEU A 113 -11.23 7.05 2.10
N MET A 114 -11.15 8.00 3.02
CA MET A 114 -12.26 8.40 3.89
C MET A 114 -13.41 9.01 3.08
N TRP A 115 -13.11 9.74 2.00
CA TRP A 115 -14.13 10.25 1.09
C TRP A 115 -14.99 9.13 0.50
N PHE A 116 -14.36 8.03 0.04
CA PHE A 116 -15.11 6.85 -0.43
C PHE A 116 -15.92 6.19 0.69
N MET A 117 -15.34 6.02 1.87
CA MET A 117 -16.03 5.45 3.01
C MET A 117 -17.28 6.26 3.38
N ASN A 118 -17.19 7.59 3.36
CA ASN A 118 -18.32 8.48 3.61
C ASN A 118 -19.38 8.40 2.50
N LYS A 119 -18.97 8.33 1.22
CA LYS A 119 -19.91 8.15 0.10
C LYS A 119 -20.71 6.85 0.20
N PHE A 120 -20.11 5.79 0.73
CA PHE A 120 -20.75 4.49 0.90
C PHE A 120 -21.39 4.26 2.27
N GLY A 121 -21.26 5.20 3.21
CA GLY A 121 -21.74 5.04 4.59
C GLY A 121 -21.06 3.90 5.33
N ILE A 122 -19.74 3.78 5.17
CA ILE A 122 -18.90 2.79 5.84
C ILE A 122 -18.54 3.29 7.24
N ASP A 123 -18.76 2.44 8.24
CA ASP A 123 -18.39 2.73 9.62
C ASP A 123 -16.87 2.59 9.80
N TYR A 124 -16.24 3.64 10.30
CA TYR A 124 -14.81 3.62 10.63
C TYR A 124 -14.50 4.53 11.83
N LEU A 125 -13.36 4.26 12.47
CA LEU A 125 -12.76 5.09 13.50
C LEU A 125 -11.44 5.69 13.00
N ASP A 126 -11.39 7.02 12.91
CA ASP A 126 -10.16 7.78 12.67
C ASP A 126 -9.51 8.22 13.98
N GLU A 127 -8.84 7.29 14.66
CA GLU A 127 -8.23 7.53 15.97
C GLU A 127 -7.17 8.64 15.90
N THR A 128 -7.28 9.67 16.74
CA THR A 128 -6.34 10.81 16.78
C THR A 128 -5.05 10.46 17.51
N ASP A 129 -5.13 9.55 18.49
CA ASP A 129 -4.04 9.25 19.42
C ASP A 129 -3.23 8.03 18.97
N GLN A 130 -2.59 8.17 17.80
CA GLN A 130 -1.71 7.14 17.24
C GLN A 130 -0.25 7.58 17.22
N THR A 131 0.66 6.61 17.34
CA THR A 131 2.10 6.86 17.14
C THR A 131 2.66 6.00 16.01
N SER A 132 3.87 6.33 15.56
CA SER A 132 4.58 5.61 14.49
C SER A 132 4.59 4.08 14.66
N CYS A 133 4.50 3.38 13.53
CA CYS A 133 4.71 1.95 13.39
C CYS A 133 6.17 1.52 13.57
N THR A 134 7.12 2.47 13.54
CA THR A 134 8.58 2.27 13.56
C THR A 134 9.17 1.41 12.44
N ALA A 135 8.35 0.97 11.47
CA ALA A 135 8.77 0.10 10.38
C ALA A 135 9.87 0.69 9.48
N TRP A 136 9.96 2.02 9.37
CA TRP A 136 11.06 2.67 8.62
C TRP A 136 12.44 2.29 9.17
N ASN A 137 12.56 2.16 10.51
CA ASN A 137 13.79 1.71 11.16
C ASN A 137 14.09 0.24 10.87
N TYR A 138 13.07 -0.62 10.84
CA TYR A 138 13.19 -2.02 10.51
C TYR A 138 13.80 -2.19 9.11
N HIS A 139 13.26 -1.51 8.10
CA HIS A 139 13.75 -1.63 6.73
C HIS A 139 15.07 -0.87 6.48
N GLY A 140 15.33 0.22 7.20
CA GLY A 140 16.49 1.09 6.97
C GLY A 140 17.77 0.68 7.67
N SER A 141 17.69 0.12 8.87
CA SER A 141 18.87 -0.20 9.66
C SER A 141 19.28 -1.68 9.58
N GLY A 142 18.33 -2.59 9.32
CA GLY A 142 18.54 -4.03 9.51
C GLY A 142 18.84 -4.42 10.98
N ILE A 143 18.76 -3.47 11.92
CA ILE A 143 19.10 -3.61 13.35
C ILE A 143 17.83 -3.37 14.21
N GLY A 144 16.65 -3.39 13.60
CA GLY A 144 15.40 -3.29 14.34
C GLY A 144 15.30 -4.42 15.37
N ASN A 145 15.26 -4.10 16.66
CA ASN A 145 15.02 -5.10 17.70
C ASN A 145 13.61 -5.70 17.49
N VAL A 146 13.56 -6.99 17.15
CA VAL A 146 12.31 -7.74 16.89
C VAL A 146 11.34 -7.65 18.06
N GLU A 147 11.83 -7.63 19.30
CA GLU A 147 11.00 -7.47 20.51
C GLU A 147 10.32 -6.10 20.54
N SER A 148 11.06 -5.05 20.18
CA SER A 148 10.51 -3.68 20.11
C SER A 148 9.51 -3.52 18.96
N LEU A 149 9.79 -4.12 17.80
CA LEU A 149 8.89 -4.10 16.64
C LEU A 149 7.58 -4.83 16.96
N ALA A 150 7.68 -6.01 17.58
CA ALA A 150 6.52 -6.77 18.05
C ALA A 150 5.71 -6.01 19.10
N ALA A 151 6.37 -5.37 20.08
CA ALA A 151 5.68 -4.56 21.07
C ALA A 151 4.95 -3.36 20.44
N VAL A 152 5.56 -2.65 19.48
CA VAL A 152 4.91 -1.53 18.78
C VAL A 152 3.73 -1.99 17.91
N PHE A 153 3.92 -3.08 17.16
CA PHE A 153 2.86 -3.70 16.36
C PHE A 153 1.65 -4.05 17.25
N LEU A 154 1.86 -4.85 18.29
CA LEU A 154 0.78 -5.31 19.15
C LEU A 154 0.19 -4.19 20.01
N ARG A 155 0.95 -3.14 20.37
CA ARG A 155 0.39 -1.96 21.02
C ARG A 155 -0.65 -1.26 20.12
N ASN A 156 -0.35 -1.11 18.82
CA ASN A 156 -1.29 -0.50 17.87
C ASN A 156 -2.53 -1.38 17.66
N PHE A 157 -2.34 -2.70 17.51
CA PHE A 157 -3.44 -3.62 17.26
C PHE A 157 -4.29 -3.88 18.51
N HIS A 158 -3.69 -3.81 19.70
CA HIS A 158 -4.43 -3.72 20.95
C HIS A 158 -5.32 -2.48 20.98
N GLN A 159 -4.80 -1.29 20.62
CA GLN A 159 -5.61 -0.07 20.60
C GLN A 159 -6.80 -0.22 19.65
N ALA A 160 -6.60 -0.73 18.44
CA ALA A 160 -7.70 -1.04 17.51
C ALA A 160 -8.75 -1.97 18.17
N TYR A 161 -8.31 -3.06 18.79
CA TYR A 161 -9.20 -4.04 19.43
C TYR A 161 -10.04 -3.46 20.57
N VAL A 162 -9.48 -2.60 21.41
CA VAL A 162 -10.22 -2.05 22.57
C VAL A 162 -10.95 -0.73 22.28
N SER A 163 -10.65 -0.07 21.15
CA SER A 163 -11.18 1.25 20.83
C SER A 163 -12.71 1.31 20.86
N GLY A 164 -13.38 0.25 20.40
CA GLY A 164 -14.85 0.13 20.42
C GLY A 164 -15.49 0.37 21.79
N LYS A 165 -14.80 0.05 22.89
CA LYS A 165 -15.34 0.23 24.25
C LYS A 165 -15.61 1.69 24.61
N GLN A 166 -14.77 2.61 24.16
CA GLN A 166 -14.97 4.04 24.37
C GLN A 166 -16.21 4.56 23.62
N HIS A 167 -16.67 3.79 22.64
CA HIS A 167 -17.82 4.07 21.79
C HIS A 167 -19.09 3.33 22.19
N GLY A 168 -19.06 2.57 23.29
CA GLY A 168 -20.20 1.75 23.73
C GLY A 168 -20.32 0.42 22.97
N PHE A 169 -19.28 -0.01 22.26
CA PHE A 169 -19.21 -1.29 21.60
C PHE A 169 -18.32 -2.30 22.34
N GLU A 170 -18.42 -3.56 21.94
CA GLU A 170 -17.55 -4.61 22.43
C GLU A 170 -16.12 -4.49 21.89
N ASN A 171 -15.20 -5.20 22.55
CA ASN A 171 -13.86 -5.40 22.01
C ASN A 171 -13.93 -6.07 20.62
N GLY A 172 -13.05 -5.64 19.71
CA GLY A 172 -13.00 -6.15 18.34
C GLY A 172 -14.10 -5.60 17.42
N HIS A 173 -14.80 -4.53 17.83
CA HIS A 173 -15.77 -3.86 16.97
C HIS A 173 -15.10 -3.25 15.73
N PHE A 174 -13.95 -2.57 15.89
CA PHE A 174 -13.24 -1.98 14.76
C PHE A 174 -12.03 -2.81 14.36
N TYR A 175 -11.94 -3.17 13.07
CA TYR A 175 -10.83 -3.94 12.54
C TYR A 175 -9.74 -3.06 11.91
N PRO A 176 -8.45 -3.23 12.28
CA PRO A 176 -7.37 -2.38 11.78
C PRO A 176 -7.17 -2.46 10.26
N LEU A 177 -7.21 -1.30 9.62
CA LEU A 177 -6.88 -1.08 8.22
C LEU A 177 -5.53 -0.35 8.11
N VAL A 178 -4.52 -1.02 7.57
CA VAL A 178 -3.15 -0.50 7.47
C VAL A 178 -2.99 0.39 6.26
N HIS A 179 -2.60 1.63 6.49
CA HIS A 179 -2.47 2.61 5.42
C HIS A 179 -1.16 2.50 4.64
N CYS A 180 -0.06 2.09 5.27
CA CYS A 180 1.26 2.12 4.65
C CYS A 180 1.77 0.71 4.30
N GLY A 181 2.24 0.54 3.07
CA GLY A 181 2.88 -0.70 2.62
C GLY A 181 4.11 -1.05 3.46
N THR A 182 4.86 -0.04 3.90
CA THR A 182 6.02 -0.18 4.80
C THR A 182 5.66 -0.84 6.14
N SER A 183 4.60 -0.38 6.81
CA SER A 183 4.13 -1.01 8.05
C SER A 183 3.47 -2.35 7.79
N PHE A 184 2.73 -2.47 6.70
CA PHE A 184 2.07 -3.71 6.29
C PHE A 184 3.06 -4.87 6.18
N GLY A 185 4.13 -4.73 5.39
CA GLY A 185 5.13 -5.79 5.26
C GLY A 185 5.82 -6.14 6.58
N ASN A 186 6.14 -5.13 7.41
CA ASN A 186 6.73 -5.36 8.73
C ASN A 186 5.77 -6.11 9.66
N TYR A 187 4.50 -5.71 9.75
CA TYR A 187 3.53 -6.37 10.61
C TYR A 187 3.25 -7.81 10.19
N LYS A 188 3.25 -8.12 8.90
CA LYS A 188 3.11 -9.51 8.43
C LYS A 188 4.26 -10.41 8.91
N GLU A 189 5.49 -9.95 8.74
CA GLU A 189 6.65 -10.73 9.18
C GLU A 189 6.71 -10.86 10.72
N ILE A 190 6.46 -9.77 11.44
CA ILE A 190 6.46 -9.78 12.90
C ILE A 190 5.31 -10.64 13.46
N ARG A 191 4.14 -10.63 12.82
CA ARG A 191 3.04 -11.55 13.15
C ARG A 191 3.51 -13.00 12.99
N LYS A 192 4.29 -13.30 11.95
CA LYS A 192 4.84 -14.65 11.76
C LYS A 192 5.75 -15.08 12.88
N TYR A 193 6.71 -14.25 13.26
CA TYR A 193 7.59 -14.53 14.38
C TYR A 193 6.85 -14.67 15.71
N LEU A 194 5.79 -13.90 15.93
CA LEU A 194 4.97 -14.02 17.13
C LEU A 194 4.20 -15.34 17.20
N ILE A 195 3.79 -15.91 16.06
CA ILE A 195 3.08 -17.19 16.02
C ILE A 195 4.08 -18.36 16.20
N GLU A 196 5.27 -18.25 15.61
CA GLU A 196 6.27 -19.33 15.64
C GLU A 196 7.14 -19.34 16.91
N SER A 197 7.35 -18.19 17.58
CA SER A 197 8.28 -18.08 18.71
C SER A 197 7.57 -17.81 20.05
N ALA A 198 7.48 -18.84 20.89
CA ALA A 198 7.00 -18.71 22.27
C ALA A 198 7.87 -17.76 23.12
N GLU A 199 9.19 -17.80 22.92
CA GLU A 199 10.12 -16.89 23.62
C GLU A 199 9.82 -15.42 23.29
N LEU A 200 9.61 -15.10 22.00
CA LEU A 200 9.25 -13.75 21.59
C LEU A 200 7.91 -13.32 22.21
N ARG A 201 6.89 -14.19 22.17
CA ARG A 201 5.58 -13.91 22.80
C ARG A 201 5.73 -13.56 24.27
N GLU A 202 6.49 -14.34 25.03
CA GLU A 202 6.68 -14.11 26.47
C GLU A 202 7.41 -12.80 26.79
N LYS A 203 8.43 -12.46 26.00
CA LYS A 203 9.13 -11.16 26.15
C LYS A 203 8.21 -9.99 25.83
N VAL A 204 7.46 -10.08 24.72
CA VAL A 204 6.54 -9.02 24.29
C VAL A 204 5.36 -8.86 25.26
N LYS A 205 4.82 -9.97 25.78
CA LYS A 205 3.77 -9.96 26.83
C LYS A 205 4.21 -9.23 28.08
N LYS A 206 5.46 -9.41 28.54
CA LYS A 206 6.03 -8.65 29.67
C LYS A 206 6.13 -7.15 29.38
N ILE A 207 6.52 -6.77 28.16
CA ILE A 207 6.58 -5.36 27.74
C ILE A 207 5.17 -4.76 27.73
N LEU A 208 4.23 -5.39 27.04
CA LEU A 208 2.85 -4.90 26.91
C LEU A 208 2.11 -4.88 28.26
N GLY A 209 2.40 -5.82 29.16
CA GLY A 209 1.87 -5.82 30.52
C GLY A 209 2.26 -4.56 31.30
N LYS A 210 3.50 -4.09 31.17
CA LYS A 210 3.94 -2.81 31.76
C LYS A 210 3.24 -1.59 31.15
N LEU A 211 2.80 -1.69 29.91
CA LEU A 211 2.10 -0.62 29.18
C LEU A 211 0.57 -0.66 29.37
N GLY A 212 0.03 -1.65 30.11
CA GLY A 212 -1.42 -1.85 30.22
C GLY A 212 -2.08 -2.24 28.89
N ARG A 213 -1.35 -2.95 28.03
CA ARG A 213 -1.77 -3.34 26.66
C ARG A 213 -1.97 -4.84 26.52
N LEU A 214 -2.52 -5.45 27.56
CA LEU A 214 -2.98 -6.85 27.56
C LEU A 214 -4.48 -6.88 27.80
N VAL A 215 -5.17 -7.85 27.19
CA VAL A 215 -6.57 -8.15 27.49
C VAL A 215 -6.60 -9.50 28.19
N ASP A 216 -7.14 -9.53 29.41
CA ASP A 216 -7.17 -10.74 30.26
C ASP A 216 -5.79 -11.39 30.42
N GLY A 217 -4.75 -10.55 30.52
CA GLY A 217 -3.35 -10.99 30.65
C GLY A 217 -2.71 -11.53 29.35
N LYS A 218 -3.40 -11.43 28.21
CA LYS A 218 -2.96 -11.98 26.91
C LYS A 218 -2.67 -10.88 25.89
N ILE A 219 -1.82 -11.22 24.93
CA ILE A 219 -1.56 -10.37 23.76
C ILE A 219 -2.66 -10.55 22.71
N VAL A 220 -2.99 -9.48 21.98
CA VAL A 220 -4.03 -9.49 20.94
C VAL A 220 -3.34 -9.47 19.57
N ILE A 221 -3.56 -10.51 18.75
CA ILE A 221 -2.99 -10.64 17.40
C ILE A 221 -4.13 -10.64 16.37
N PRO A 222 -4.04 -9.90 15.25
CA PRO A 222 -5.07 -9.91 14.22
C PRO A 222 -5.16 -11.23 13.45
N GLU A 223 -6.38 -11.60 13.05
CA GLU A 223 -6.65 -12.71 12.12
C GLU A 223 -5.96 -12.51 10.76
N GLU A 224 -6.07 -11.29 10.25
CA GLU A 224 -5.46 -10.80 9.01
C GLU A 224 -4.79 -9.45 9.22
N VAL A 225 -3.62 -9.23 8.61
CA VAL A 225 -3.09 -7.89 8.41
C VAL A 225 -3.62 -7.39 7.07
N VAL A 226 -4.39 -6.30 7.08
CA VAL A 226 -5.11 -5.81 5.90
C VAL A 226 -4.59 -4.43 5.51
N HIS A 227 -4.23 -4.26 4.23
CA HIS A 227 -3.80 -2.97 3.68
C HIS A 227 -4.98 -2.22 3.02
N TYR A 228 -4.99 -0.89 3.04
CA TYR A 228 -6.08 -0.11 2.42
C TYR A 228 -6.26 -0.40 0.93
N SER A 229 -5.18 -0.74 0.21
CA SER A 229 -5.29 -1.09 -1.21
C SER A 229 -5.96 -2.45 -1.44
N GLU A 230 -5.99 -3.32 -0.42
CA GLU A 230 -6.77 -4.57 -0.45
C GLU A 230 -8.25 -4.27 -0.24
N TRP A 231 -8.58 -3.34 0.67
CA TRP A 231 -9.94 -2.80 0.79
C TRP A 231 -10.40 -2.15 -0.53
N LEU A 232 -9.55 -1.31 -1.12
CA LEU A 232 -9.86 -0.66 -2.39
C LEU A 232 -10.03 -1.67 -3.52
N HIS A 233 -9.21 -2.73 -3.55
CA HIS A 233 -9.36 -3.84 -4.48
C HIS A 233 -10.74 -4.48 -4.33
N VAL A 234 -11.19 -4.90 -3.14
CA VAL A 234 -12.51 -5.56 -3.01
C VAL A 234 -13.68 -4.60 -3.28
N MET A 235 -13.48 -3.30 -3.09
CA MET A 235 -14.50 -2.27 -3.36
C MET A 235 -14.52 -1.78 -4.82
N ARG A 236 -13.52 -2.09 -5.64
CA ARG A 236 -13.28 -1.51 -6.98
C ARG A 236 -14.49 -1.54 -7.91
N ASN A 237 -15.22 -2.66 -7.97
CA ASN A 237 -16.35 -2.83 -8.89
C ASN A 237 -17.54 -1.97 -8.47
N ARG A 238 -17.75 -1.86 -7.14
CA ARG A 238 -18.76 -0.99 -6.57
C ARG A 238 -18.43 0.48 -6.80
N ILE A 239 -17.15 0.85 -6.61
CA ILE A 239 -16.65 2.19 -6.93
C ILE A 239 -16.90 2.54 -8.39
N ALA A 240 -16.48 1.69 -9.32
CA ALA A 240 -16.65 1.93 -10.75
C ALA A 240 -18.12 2.00 -11.17
N SER A 241 -18.98 1.14 -10.62
CA SER A 241 -20.40 1.10 -11.03
C SER A 241 -21.29 2.15 -10.36
N GLU A 242 -21.04 2.52 -9.10
CA GLU A 242 -21.92 3.43 -8.35
C GLU A 242 -21.42 4.89 -8.34
N LEU A 243 -20.11 5.13 -8.44
CA LEU A 243 -19.53 6.46 -8.19
C LEU A 243 -18.72 7.05 -9.35
N GLN A 244 -18.28 6.24 -10.34
CA GLN A 244 -17.49 6.76 -11.45
C GLN A 244 -18.28 7.77 -12.28
N THR A 245 -17.69 8.94 -12.50
CA THR A 245 -18.30 10.02 -13.31
C THR A 245 -17.44 10.41 -14.51
N ILE A 246 -16.19 9.97 -14.56
CA ILE A 246 -15.22 10.32 -15.59
C ILE A 246 -14.84 9.07 -16.37
N ASP A 247 -14.87 9.16 -17.70
CA ASP A 247 -14.36 8.09 -18.57
C ASP A 247 -12.83 8.02 -18.50
N MET A 248 -12.31 6.85 -18.18
CA MET A 248 -10.88 6.58 -18.08
C MET A 248 -10.32 5.84 -19.30
N SER A 249 -11.14 5.55 -20.32
CA SER A 249 -10.78 4.71 -21.48
C SER A 249 -9.58 5.23 -22.28
N ASN A 250 -9.29 6.52 -22.19
CA ASN A 250 -8.16 7.21 -22.84
C ASN A 250 -6.93 7.39 -21.92
N ILE A 251 -6.98 6.93 -20.66
CA ILE A 251 -5.92 7.09 -19.66
C ILE A 251 -5.07 5.82 -19.60
N ARG A 252 -3.77 5.98 -19.83
CA ARG A 252 -2.74 4.94 -19.76
C ARG A 252 -2.14 4.91 -18.37
N VAL A 253 -2.51 3.92 -17.59
CA VAL A 253 -2.08 3.74 -16.22
C VAL A 253 -1.00 2.67 -16.18
N THR A 254 0.13 2.98 -15.57
CA THR A 254 1.09 1.94 -15.14
C THR A 254 1.13 1.84 -13.63
N VAL A 255 1.54 0.69 -13.10
CA VAL A 255 1.47 0.39 -11.68
C VAL A 255 2.87 0.14 -11.13
N HIS A 256 3.17 0.75 -9.99
CA HIS A 256 4.29 0.35 -9.15
C HIS A 256 3.78 -0.50 -7.98
N ALA A 257 4.01 -1.81 -8.05
CA ALA A 257 3.74 -2.70 -6.94
C ALA A 257 4.81 -2.55 -5.86
N ALA A 258 4.39 -2.11 -4.67
CA ALA A 258 5.29 -1.88 -3.55
C ALA A 258 5.96 -3.20 -3.10
N CYS A 259 7.28 -3.19 -2.93
CA CYS A 259 8.03 -4.38 -2.55
C CYS A 259 7.57 -5.01 -1.22
N HIS A 260 7.22 -4.21 -0.21
CA HIS A 260 6.76 -4.74 1.09
C HIS A 260 5.32 -5.26 1.07
N TYR A 261 4.57 -5.04 -0.01
CA TYR A 261 3.27 -5.65 -0.17
C TYR A 261 3.41 -7.16 -0.46
N TYR A 262 4.27 -7.51 -1.43
CA TYR A 262 4.31 -8.87 -1.98
C TYR A 262 5.67 -9.56 -2.01
N LYS A 263 6.80 -8.87 -1.91
CA LYS A 263 8.12 -9.55 -1.95
C LYS A 263 8.53 -10.15 -0.61
N MET A 264 8.10 -9.54 0.49
CA MET A 264 8.51 -9.95 1.84
C MET A 264 7.73 -11.18 2.33
N VAL A 265 6.41 -11.14 2.17
CA VAL A 265 5.47 -12.20 2.55
C VAL A 265 4.55 -12.38 1.36
N HIS A 266 5.05 -13.12 0.35
CA HIS A 266 4.42 -13.26 -0.97
C HIS A 266 3.17 -14.14 -0.91
N GLU A 267 3.09 -15.03 0.06
CA GLU A 267 1.95 -15.92 0.33
C GLU A 267 0.67 -15.19 0.70
N ASP A 268 0.79 -13.98 1.24
CA ASP A 268 -0.33 -13.17 1.68
C ASP A 268 -0.78 -12.15 0.61
N ALA A 269 -0.02 -12.00 -0.48
CA ALA A 269 -0.37 -11.07 -1.54
C ALA A 269 -1.54 -11.57 -2.38
N ILE A 270 -2.44 -10.66 -2.75
CA ILE A 270 -3.64 -10.98 -3.56
C ILE A 270 -3.25 -11.10 -5.04
N TYR A 271 -3.63 -12.23 -5.63
CA TYR A 271 -3.49 -12.52 -7.06
C TYR A 271 -4.86 -12.91 -7.62
N ASP A 272 -5.43 -12.04 -8.45
CA ASP A 272 -6.76 -12.22 -9.04
C ASP A 272 -6.61 -12.60 -10.51
N ASN A 273 -7.20 -13.74 -10.90
CA ASN A 273 -7.19 -14.26 -12.27
C ASN A 273 -7.74 -13.27 -13.30
N THR A 274 -8.67 -12.42 -12.90
CA THR A 274 -9.27 -11.41 -13.78
C THR A 274 -8.37 -10.20 -13.99
N VAL A 275 -7.25 -10.09 -13.28
CA VAL A 275 -6.33 -8.94 -13.32
C VAL A 275 -5.01 -9.38 -13.92
N LEU A 276 -4.74 -8.96 -15.17
CA LEU A 276 -3.55 -9.37 -15.94
C LEU A 276 -3.31 -10.90 -15.97
N GLY A 277 -4.39 -11.68 -16.02
CA GLY A 277 -4.34 -13.15 -15.99
C GLY A 277 -3.80 -13.73 -14.68
N GLY A 278 -3.73 -12.93 -13.61
CA GLY A 278 -3.12 -13.34 -12.35
C GLY A 278 -1.59 -13.44 -12.36
N ASN A 279 -0.93 -12.83 -13.35
CA ASN A 279 0.54 -12.80 -13.41
C ASN A 279 1.16 -11.71 -12.52
N ARG A 280 0.36 -10.74 -12.09
CA ARG A 280 0.77 -9.60 -11.26
C ARG A 280 -0.11 -9.54 -10.02
N THR A 281 0.40 -8.91 -8.96
CA THR A 281 -0.42 -8.61 -7.77
C THR A 281 -1.63 -7.76 -8.16
N ALA A 282 -2.81 -8.11 -7.65
CA ALA A 282 -4.06 -7.50 -8.10
C ALA A 282 -4.26 -6.06 -7.60
N VAL A 283 -3.78 -5.75 -6.40
CA VAL A 283 -3.95 -4.42 -5.79
C VAL A 283 -3.31 -3.31 -6.63
N GLY A 284 -3.92 -2.13 -6.64
CA GLY A 284 -3.58 -1.03 -7.56
C GLY A 284 -4.04 -1.28 -9.01
N THR A 285 -3.54 -2.36 -9.64
CA THR A 285 -3.85 -2.71 -11.04
C THR A 285 -5.34 -2.91 -11.29
N SER A 286 -5.98 -3.68 -10.42
CA SER A 286 -7.40 -4.00 -10.50
C SER A 286 -8.31 -2.78 -10.42
N VAL A 287 -7.89 -1.75 -9.69
CA VAL A 287 -8.65 -0.49 -9.54
C VAL A 287 -8.64 0.28 -10.85
N ALA A 288 -7.47 0.45 -11.47
CA ALA A 288 -7.36 1.08 -12.78
C ALA A 288 -8.14 0.30 -13.85
N GLN A 289 -8.05 -1.04 -13.85
CA GLN A 289 -8.81 -1.89 -14.77
C GLN A 289 -10.33 -1.77 -14.57
N ALA A 290 -10.81 -1.76 -13.32
CA ALA A 290 -12.24 -1.64 -13.01
C ALA A 290 -12.82 -0.30 -13.44
N LEU A 291 -12.03 0.78 -13.37
CA LEU A 291 -12.40 2.12 -13.84
C LEU A 291 -12.37 2.24 -15.38
N GLY A 292 -11.95 1.20 -16.10
CA GLY A 292 -11.87 1.20 -17.56
C GLY A 292 -10.60 1.83 -18.12
N ALA A 293 -9.58 2.10 -17.30
CA ALA A 293 -8.31 2.64 -17.76
C ALA A 293 -7.48 1.60 -18.54
N GLN A 294 -6.60 2.08 -19.41
CA GLN A 294 -5.65 1.23 -20.13
C GLN A 294 -4.49 0.88 -19.19
N VAL A 295 -4.49 -0.32 -18.63
CA VAL A 295 -3.38 -0.82 -17.80
C VAL A 295 -2.22 -1.25 -18.69
N ILE A 296 -1.06 -0.60 -18.54
CA ILE A 296 0.12 -0.83 -19.36
C ILE A 296 1.25 -1.45 -18.52
N ASP A 297 1.72 -2.62 -18.95
CA ASP A 297 2.90 -3.29 -18.39
C ASP A 297 4.21 -2.71 -18.94
N TYR A 298 5.33 -2.93 -18.25
CA TYR A 298 6.64 -2.38 -18.60
C TYR A 298 7.78 -3.26 -18.06
N SER A 299 8.96 -3.15 -18.67
CA SER A 299 10.08 -4.08 -18.45
C SER A 299 10.57 -4.13 -16.99
N THR A 300 10.46 -3.01 -16.27
CA THR A 300 10.93 -2.87 -14.87
C THR A 300 9.80 -2.91 -13.85
N TRP A 301 8.67 -3.55 -14.15
CA TRP A 301 7.51 -3.64 -13.24
C TRP A 301 7.90 -4.16 -11.85
N TYR A 302 8.72 -5.22 -11.80
CA TYR A 302 9.19 -5.84 -10.57
C TYR A 302 10.30 -5.07 -9.85
N ASP A 303 10.85 -4.01 -10.44
CA ASP A 303 11.94 -3.26 -9.80
C ASP A 303 11.43 -2.43 -8.63
N CYS A 304 12.30 -2.28 -7.62
CA CYS A 304 12.12 -1.34 -6.52
C CYS A 304 11.86 0.08 -7.06
N CYS A 305 11.14 0.93 -6.32
CA CYS A 305 10.98 2.34 -6.67
C CYS A 305 12.30 3.13 -6.65
N GLY A 306 13.35 2.57 -6.02
CA GLY A 306 14.63 3.24 -5.78
C GLY A 306 14.77 3.79 -4.36
N PHE A 307 13.69 3.86 -3.57
CA PHE A 307 13.72 4.46 -2.23
C PHE A 307 14.78 3.84 -1.33
N GLY A 308 14.83 2.49 -1.27
CA GLY A 308 15.78 1.72 -0.47
C GLY A 308 16.10 2.37 0.88
N PHE A 309 15.36 2.07 1.95
CA PHE A 309 15.42 2.80 3.24
C PHE A 309 16.82 3.10 3.77
N ARG A 310 17.80 2.21 3.55
CA ARG A 310 19.19 2.51 3.85
C ARG A 310 19.81 3.48 2.84
N HIS A 311 19.68 3.22 1.55
CA HIS A 311 20.18 4.06 0.46
C HIS A 311 19.62 5.49 0.48
N ILE A 312 18.37 5.75 0.86
CA ILE A 312 17.90 7.15 0.98
C ILE A 312 18.63 7.91 2.12
N ILE A 313 19.18 7.20 3.11
CA ILE A 313 19.96 7.78 4.20
C ILE A 313 21.43 7.90 3.79
N SER A 314 22.03 6.83 3.26
CA SER A 314 23.47 6.74 3.00
C SER A 314 23.90 7.09 1.57
N GLU A 315 23.04 6.90 0.57
CA GLU A 315 23.34 6.91 -0.87
C GLU A 315 22.23 7.60 -1.67
N ARG A 316 21.93 8.86 -1.33
CA ARG A 316 20.80 9.61 -1.92
C ARG A 316 20.85 9.71 -3.44
N GLU A 317 22.04 9.86 -4.02
CA GLU A 317 22.21 9.95 -5.47
C GLU A 317 21.94 8.62 -6.18
N PHE A 318 22.22 7.48 -5.53
CA PHE A 318 21.79 6.18 -6.03
C PHE A 318 20.26 6.11 -6.08
N THR A 319 19.59 6.49 -5.00
CA THR A 319 18.11 6.51 -4.93
C THR A 319 17.51 7.35 -6.06
N ARG A 320 18.03 8.58 -6.24
CA ARG A 320 17.56 9.53 -7.27
C ARG A 320 17.77 8.99 -8.68
N SER A 321 18.99 8.57 -9.01
CA SER A 321 19.34 8.06 -10.33
C SER A 321 18.62 6.75 -10.66
N PHE A 322 18.46 5.84 -9.69
CA PHE A 322 17.71 4.60 -9.87
C PHE A 322 16.24 4.89 -10.20
N THR A 323 15.61 5.76 -9.41
CA THR A 323 14.21 6.17 -9.61
C THR A 323 14.00 6.74 -11.01
N MET A 324 14.85 7.69 -11.41
CA MET A 324 14.74 8.34 -12.72
C MET A 324 14.98 7.37 -13.88
N ASN A 325 16.06 6.61 -13.83
CA ASN A 325 16.47 5.77 -14.96
C ASN A 325 15.67 4.47 -15.08
N ARG A 326 15.37 3.81 -13.95
CA ARG A 326 14.71 2.49 -13.99
C ARG A 326 13.20 2.54 -13.83
N LYS A 327 12.63 3.62 -13.28
CA LYS A 327 11.17 3.75 -13.13
C LYS A 327 10.59 4.81 -14.05
N ILE A 328 10.97 6.08 -13.86
CA ILE A 328 10.30 7.21 -14.54
C ILE A 328 10.53 7.18 -16.06
N LYS A 329 11.80 7.06 -16.49
CA LYS A 329 12.15 6.98 -17.92
C LYS A 329 11.44 5.80 -18.61
N VAL A 330 11.52 4.62 -18.02
CA VAL A 330 10.89 3.39 -18.55
C VAL A 330 9.37 3.54 -18.66
N ALA A 331 8.72 4.07 -17.63
CA ALA A 331 7.28 4.30 -17.65
C ALA A 331 6.87 5.30 -18.75
N ARG A 332 7.70 6.31 -19.01
CA ARG A 332 7.43 7.29 -20.07
C ARG A 332 7.69 6.71 -21.47
N GLU A 333 8.82 6.04 -21.67
CA GLU A 333 9.25 5.59 -23.00
C GLU A 333 8.56 4.30 -23.45
N GLU A 334 8.51 3.28 -22.59
CA GLU A 334 7.93 1.98 -22.92
C GLU A 334 6.40 2.01 -22.78
N ALA A 335 5.92 2.39 -21.59
CA ALA A 335 4.50 2.35 -21.29
C ALA A 335 3.73 3.55 -21.86
N LYS A 336 4.41 4.66 -22.19
CA LYS A 336 3.78 5.94 -22.55
C LYS A 336 2.71 6.30 -21.51
N ALA A 337 3.07 6.16 -20.23
CA ALA A 337 2.13 6.32 -19.13
C ALA A 337 1.68 7.78 -19.01
N ASP A 338 0.38 7.96 -18.82
CA ASP A 338 -0.22 9.23 -18.39
C ASP A 338 -0.12 9.39 -16.88
N VAL A 339 -0.05 8.28 -16.15
CA VAL A 339 0.12 8.24 -14.70
C VAL A 339 0.75 6.92 -14.29
N MET A 340 1.63 6.98 -13.28
CA MET A 340 2.03 5.81 -12.51
C MET A 340 1.34 5.83 -11.15
N ILE A 341 0.59 4.78 -10.85
CA ILE A 341 -0.04 4.62 -9.53
C ILE A 341 0.76 3.71 -8.61
N GLY A 342 0.65 3.94 -7.31
CA GLY A 342 1.29 3.11 -6.30
C GLY A 342 0.48 3.03 -5.02
N ILE A 343 0.80 2.05 -4.18
CA ILE A 343 0.06 1.77 -2.94
C ILE A 343 0.84 2.15 -1.67
N ASP A 344 2.14 2.43 -1.79
CA ASP A 344 3.01 2.76 -0.67
C ASP A 344 3.57 4.18 -0.79
N THR A 345 3.48 4.93 0.31
CA THR A 345 3.86 6.34 0.33
C THR A 345 5.35 6.58 0.19
N GLY A 346 6.20 5.66 0.65
CA GLY A 346 7.64 5.74 0.42
C GLY A 346 7.94 5.67 -1.07
N CYS A 347 7.29 4.73 -1.76
CA CYS A 347 7.41 4.58 -3.21
C CYS A 347 6.92 5.82 -3.96
N ILE A 348 5.73 6.33 -3.64
CA ILE A 348 5.18 7.51 -4.31
C ILE A 348 6.02 8.75 -4.03
N THR A 349 6.34 9.03 -2.76
CA THR A 349 7.16 10.22 -2.42
C THR A 349 8.49 10.20 -3.16
N THR A 350 9.11 9.02 -3.29
CA THR A 350 10.38 8.88 -4.01
C THR A 350 10.24 9.17 -5.49
N MET A 351 9.25 8.55 -6.14
CA MET A 351 9.02 8.70 -7.58
C MET A 351 8.46 10.07 -7.94
N ASP A 352 7.64 10.66 -7.08
CA ASP A 352 7.09 12.02 -7.24
C ASP A 352 8.19 13.06 -7.07
N LYS A 353 8.84 13.08 -5.88
CA LYS A 353 9.79 14.15 -5.55
C LYS A 353 11.06 14.07 -6.36
N ASN A 354 11.64 12.89 -6.63
CA ASN A 354 12.94 12.85 -7.30
C ASN A 354 12.89 13.20 -8.80
N GLN A 355 11.71 13.44 -9.39
CA GLN A 355 11.61 13.89 -10.78
C GLN A 355 12.25 15.25 -11.07
N TRP A 356 12.42 16.11 -10.04
CA TRP A 356 13.14 17.37 -10.21
C TRP A 356 14.62 17.15 -10.58
N ILE A 357 15.23 16.04 -10.14
CA ILE A 357 16.60 15.67 -10.52
C ILE A 357 16.67 15.39 -12.02
N GLY A 358 15.68 14.68 -12.56
CA GLY A 358 15.57 14.47 -13.99
C GLY A 358 15.57 15.79 -14.77
N LYS A 359 14.72 16.74 -14.36
CA LYS A 359 14.67 18.08 -14.95
C LYS A 359 16.02 18.81 -14.86
N ALA A 360 16.73 18.70 -13.74
CA ALA A 360 18.05 19.32 -13.54
C ALA A 360 19.17 18.73 -14.43
N HIS A 361 18.97 17.52 -14.97
CA HIS A 361 19.89 16.84 -15.89
C HIS A 361 19.33 16.72 -17.31
N ASP A 362 18.40 17.59 -17.71
CA ASP A 362 17.76 17.60 -19.04
C ASP A 362 17.07 16.27 -19.42
N MET A 363 16.65 15.49 -18.43
CA MET A 363 15.89 14.25 -18.60
C MET A 363 14.39 14.54 -18.55
N ASN A 364 13.81 14.85 -19.72
CA ASN A 364 12.40 15.20 -19.86
C ASN A 364 11.46 13.98 -19.93
N TYR A 365 11.45 13.17 -18.86
CA TYR A 365 10.62 11.97 -18.77
C TYR A 365 9.51 12.06 -17.72
N SER A 366 9.10 13.27 -17.30
CA SER A 366 8.18 13.41 -16.18
C SER A 366 6.85 12.70 -16.40
N VAL A 367 6.36 12.04 -15.34
CA VAL A 367 5.10 11.30 -15.31
C VAL A 367 4.41 11.61 -13.97
N PRO A 368 3.10 11.92 -13.96
CA PRO A 368 2.31 12.05 -12.73
C PRO A 368 2.39 10.78 -11.86
N ILE A 369 2.66 10.93 -10.57
CA ILE A 369 2.74 9.83 -9.61
C ILE A 369 1.73 10.06 -8.49
N ILE A 370 0.69 9.22 -8.41
CA ILE A 370 -0.37 9.37 -7.39
C ILE A 370 -0.80 8.02 -6.81
N ALA A 371 -1.49 8.02 -5.67
CA ALA A 371 -2.03 6.80 -5.10
C ALA A 371 -3.09 6.17 -6.03
N ASP A 372 -3.26 4.86 -5.93
CA ASP A 372 -4.41 4.17 -6.55
C ASP A 372 -5.76 4.74 -6.06
N VAL A 373 -5.87 5.03 -4.76
CA VAL A 373 -7.07 5.65 -4.17
C VAL A 373 -7.29 7.09 -4.62
N GLN A 374 -6.22 7.84 -4.90
CA GLN A 374 -6.29 9.21 -5.43
C GLN A 374 -6.79 9.19 -6.87
N LEU A 375 -6.26 8.29 -7.72
CA LEU A 375 -6.74 8.11 -9.09
C LEU A 375 -8.23 7.72 -9.11
N ALA A 376 -8.63 6.76 -8.26
CA ALA A 376 -10.01 6.34 -8.17
C ALA A 376 -10.94 7.48 -7.74
N ALA A 377 -10.52 8.29 -6.76
CA ALA A 377 -11.30 9.43 -6.30
C ALA A 377 -11.48 10.48 -7.42
N LEU A 378 -10.42 10.79 -8.19
CA LEU A 378 -10.53 11.67 -9.36
C LEU A 378 -11.54 11.11 -10.38
N ALA A 379 -11.45 9.83 -10.71
CA ALA A 379 -12.37 9.18 -11.66
C ALA A 379 -13.85 9.22 -11.19
N CYS A 380 -14.08 9.33 -9.89
CA CYS A 380 -15.39 9.47 -9.26
C CYS A 380 -15.80 10.93 -8.98
N GLY A 381 -15.08 11.90 -9.55
CA GLY A 381 -15.42 13.32 -9.46
C GLY A 381 -15.04 13.99 -8.13
N ALA A 382 -14.12 13.42 -7.36
CA ALA A 382 -13.60 14.07 -6.18
C ALA A 382 -12.77 15.32 -6.56
N ASP A 383 -12.86 16.35 -5.73
CA ASP A 383 -12.15 17.61 -5.98
C ASP A 383 -10.61 17.42 -5.96
N PRO A 384 -9.88 17.86 -7.01
CA PRO A 384 -8.44 17.66 -7.15
C PRO A 384 -7.60 18.26 -6.00
N PHE A 385 -8.05 19.33 -5.35
CA PHE A 385 -7.26 20.07 -4.36
C PHE A 385 -7.75 19.86 -2.92
N LYS A 386 -9.05 19.72 -2.73
CA LYS A 386 -9.68 19.55 -1.41
C LYS A 386 -9.65 18.10 -0.94
N ILE A 387 -9.96 17.15 -1.83
CA ILE A 387 -10.06 15.72 -1.49
C ILE A 387 -8.80 14.97 -1.92
N VAL A 388 -8.46 15.07 -3.20
CA VAL A 388 -7.32 14.33 -3.77
C VAL A 388 -6.00 15.00 -3.38
N GLN A 389 -6.03 16.30 -3.11
CA GLN A 389 -4.93 17.13 -2.62
C GLN A 389 -3.66 17.07 -3.47
N LEU A 390 -3.82 17.26 -4.79
CA LEU A 390 -2.72 17.15 -5.76
C LEU A 390 -1.63 18.21 -5.59
N GLN A 391 -1.90 19.32 -4.90
CA GLN A 391 -0.91 20.35 -4.56
C GLN A 391 0.25 19.84 -3.69
N TRP A 392 0.12 18.67 -3.05
CA TRP A 392 1.20 18.03 -2.31
C TRP A 392 2.15 17.21 -3.19
N HIS A 393 1.81 16.98 -4.45
CA HIS A 393 2.66 16.29 -5.42
C HIS A 393 3.58 17.28 -6.16
N ALA A 394 4.73 16.79 -6.63
CA ALA A 394 5.73 17.56 -7.39
C ALA A 394 5.82 17.13 -8.87
N SER A 395 5.30 15.96 -9.19
CA SER A 395 5.08 15.47 -10.56
C SER A 395 3.92 16.22 -11.23
N PRO A 396 3.87 16.27 -12.57
CA PRO A 396 2.98 17.18 -13.33
C PRO A 396 1.51 16.67 -13.34
N CYS A 397 0.88 16.62 -12.17
CA CYS A 397 -0.47 16.08 -12.00
C CYS A 397 -1.53 16.88 -12.77
N GLU A 398 -1.27 18.14 -13.11
CA GLU A 398 -2.07 18.96 -14.01
C GLU A 398 -2.33 18.27 -15.36
N ASP A 399 -1.30 17.65 -15.95
CA ASP A 399 -1.41 16.97 -17.26
C ASP A 399 -2.43 15.81 -17.21
N LEU A 400 -2.44 15.06 -16.10
CA LEU A 400 -3.38 13.96 -15.89
C LEU A 400 -4.80 14.50 -15.73
N VAL A 401 -4.98 15.50 -14.87
CA VAL A 401 -6.28 16.08 -14.54
C VAL A 401 -6.94 16.68 -15.79
N GLU A 402 -6.17 17.39 -16.62
CA GLU A 402 -6.67 17.92 -17.90
C GLU A 402 -7.01 16.80 -18.90
N LYS A 403 -6.19 15.75 -18.98
CA LYS A 403 -6.48 14.60 -19.84
C LYS A 403 -7.74 13.84 -19.42
N MET A 404 -8.05 13.85 -18.12
CA MET A 404 -9.30 13.33 -17.55
C MET A 404 -10.50 14.27 -17.79
N GLY A 405 -10.31 15.41 -18.46
CA GLY A 405 -11.37 16.37 -18.76
C GLY A 405 -11.73 17.31 -17.60
N ILE A 406 -10.90 17.38 -16.56
CA ILE A 406 -11.08 18.28 -15.42
C ILE A 406 -10.20 19.53 -15.66
N SER A 407 -10.80 20.73 -15.56
CA SER A 407 -10.03 21.98 -15.67
C SER A 407 -9.20 22.24 -14.41
N TRP A 408 -7.88 22.12 -14.52
CA TRP A 408 -6.94 22.38 -13.42
C TRP A 408 -7.05 23.81 -12.88
N ASP A 409 -7.03 24.80 -13.78
CA ASP A 409 -7.11 26.22 -13.40
C ASP A 409 -8.41 26.56 -12.69
N LYS A 410 -9.55 26.02 -13.17
CA LYS A 410 -10.83 26.22 -12.51
C LYS A 410 -10.84 25.57 -11.12
N ALA A 411 -10.43 24.31 -11.01
CA ALA A 411 -10.40 23.61 -9.72
C ALA A 411 -9.48 24.33 -8.71
N LYS A 412 -8.37 24.89 -9.17
CA LYS A 412 -7.47 25.70 -8.35
C LYS A 412 -8.11 27.00 -7.90
N ALA A 413 -8.79 27.71 -8.79
CA ALA A 413 -9.49 28.96 -8.46
C ALA A 413 -10.64 28.71 -7.45
N ASP A 414 -11.43 27.65 -7.67
CA ASP A 414 -12.50 27.24 -6.77
C ASP A 414 -11.93 26.87 -5.38
N PHE A 415 -10.79 26.17 -5.33
CA PHE A 415 -10.10 25.86 -4.08
C PHE A 415 -9.58 27.13 -3.37
N GLN A 416 -9.01 28.10 -4.09
CA GLN A 416 -8.57 29.36 -3.50
C GLN A 416 -9.73 30.17 -2.91
N GLU A 417 -10.90 30.13 -3.53
CA GLU A 417 -12.11 30.74 -2.96
C GLU A 417 -12.58 29.98 -1.72
N TYR A 418 -12.54 28.64 -1.75
CA TYR A 418 -12.81 27.83 -0.57
C TYR A 418 -11.87 28.15 0.60
N LEU A 419 -10.59 28.42 0.36
CA LEU A 419 -9.66 28.81 1.43
C LEU A 419 -10.07 30.12 2.12
N LYS A 420 -10.68 31.07 1.41
CA LYS A 420 -11.23 32.29 2.04
C LYS A 420 -12.44 31.96 2.94
N GLN A 421 -13.25 30.98 2.56
CA GLN A 421 -14.34 30.49 3.39
C GLN A 421 -13.81 29.83 4.67
N VAL A 422 -12.75 29.03 4.56
CA VAL A 422 -12.06 28.43 5.70
C VAL A 422 -11.49 29.50 6.65
N GLU A 423 -10.84 30.54 6.11
CA GLU A 423 -10.33 31.67 6.89
C GLU A 423 -11.45 32.42 7.63
N ALA A 424 -12.63 32.51 7.01
CA ALA A 424 -13.84 33.07 7.64
C ALA A 424 -14.54 32.13 8.64
N GLY A 425 -14.01 30.92 8.86
CA GLY A 425 -14.58 29.92 9.78
C GLY A 425 -15.62 28.97 9.16
N ASN A 426 -15.90 29.10 7.86
CA ASN A 426 -16.83 28.24 7.12
C ASN A 426 -16.11 26.99 6.58
N VAL A 427 -15.67 26.12 7.49
CA VAL A 427 -14.93 24.90 7.12
C VAL A 427 -15.90 23.79 6.75
N GLU A 428 -15.74 23.25 5.54
CA GLU A 428 -16.40 22.00 5.16
C GLU A 428 -15.50 20.84 5.58
N TYR A 429 -15.93 20.12 6.60
CA TYR A 429 -15.19 18.96 7.08
C TYR A 429 -15.58 17.72 6.27
N LEU A 430 -14.58 16.93 5.90
CA LEU A 430 -14.76 15.68 5.16
C LEU A 430 -15.61 14.66 5.93
N TYR A 431 -15.54 14.72 7.26
CA TYR A 431 -16.30 13.94 8.21
C TYR A 431 -16.82 14.89 9.28
N ASN A 432 -17.84 14.49 10.04
CA ASN A 432 -18.43 15.36 11.05
C ASN A 432 -17.33 15.89 12.00
N PRO A 433 -17.07 17.21 12.08
CA PRO A 433 -15.97 17.78 12.86
C PRO A 433 -16.11 17.48 14.35
N GLU A 434 -17.34 17.29 14.81
CA GLU A 434 -17.58 16.87 16.17
C GLU A 434 -16.95 15.51 16.45
N LEU A 435 -16.66 14.64 15.45
CA LEU A 435 -15.90 13.39 15.65
C LEU A 435 -14.47 13.60 16.16
N ALA A 436 -13.86 14.76 15.92
CA ALA A 436 -12.56 15.09 16.51
C ALA A 436 -12.64 15.34 18.03
N THR A 437 -13.85 15.60 18.55
CA THR A 437 -14.12 15.91 19.97
C THR A 437 -15.12 14.95 20.63
N ASN A 438 -15.88 14.20 19.82
CA ASN A 438 -17.04 13.38 20.13
C ASN A 438 -17.18 12.35 19.01
N GLN A 439 -16.36 11.31 19.09
CA GLN A 439 -16.29 10.20 18.12
C GLN A 439 -17.60 9.38 18.01
N HIS A 440 -18.67 9.73 18.73
CA HIS A 440 -19.93 8.97 18.74
C HIS A 440 -20.89 9.27 17.57
N ILE A 441 -20.63 10.27 16.75
CA ILE A 441 -21.72 10.90 15.96
C ILE A 441 -22.02 10.22 14.62
N ASN A 442 -21.07 9.49 14.04
CA ASN A 442 -21.32 8.70 12.83
C ASN A 442 -21.85 7.30 13.16
N MET A 443 -21.90 6.95 14.44
CA MET A 443 -22.29 5.61 14.87
C MET A 443 -23.81 5.64 14.97
N LYS A 444 -24.49 5.08 13.96
CA LYS A 444 -25.94 4.90 14.04
C LYS A 444 -26.25 4.26 15.38
N THR A 445 -26.96 4.98 16.24
CA THR A 445 -27.62 4.40 17.40
C THR A 445 -28.60 3.38 16.82
N GLY A 446 -28.24 2.10 16.92
CA GLY A 446 -29.12 1.02 16.52
C GLY A 446 -30.45 1.18 17.24
N ALA A 447 -31.53 1.25 16.47
CA ALA A 447 -32.85 0.83 16.92
C ALA A 447 -33.02 -0.65 16.56
#